data_AF-A0A510G620-F1
#
_entry.id   AF-A0A510G620-F1
#
_cell.length_a   1.000
_cell.length_b   1.000
_cell.length_c   1.000
_cell.angle_alpha   90.00
_cell.angle_beta   90.00
_cell.angle_gamma   90.00
#
_symmetry.space_group_name_H-M   'P 1'
#
loop_
_entity.id
_entity.type
_entity.pdbx_description
1 polymer ?
#
loop_
_entity_poly.entity_id
_entity_poly.type
_entity_poly.pdbx_seq_one_letter_code
_entity_poly.pdbx_strand_id
1 'polypeptide(L)'
;MPLALLSLPFTMIGFDNYILKLMGFFIDIIIKSSAYFNSLPAAVWYFGYITNFSILLFLFGFVWICIWKTSWRLLGLAIMAISFIFMFYSPKPELIFDANHMAVGVKDRENKLVTYADKMPAFNRTYWTNWFGQKDSMVLPLENNIFLTHYG
;
A
#
# COMPACT_ATOMS: atom_id res chain seq x y z
N MET A 1 -14.65 3.26 21.07
CA MET A 1 -14.81 2.03 21.86
C MET A 1 -16.03 2.14 22.78
N PRO A 2 -17.27 1.98 22.25
CA PRO A 2 -18.49 2.18 23.05
C PRO A 2 -18.66 1.12 24.15
N LEU A 3 -18.30 -0.14 23.86
CA LEU A 3 -18.41 -1.27 24.81
C LEU A 3 -17.43 -1.17 25.99
N ALA A 4 -16.24 -0.61 25.76
CA ALA A 4 -15.26 -0.35 26.82
C ALA A 4 -15.78 0.71 27.81
N LEU A 5 -16.41 1.79 27.31
CA LEU A 5 -17.06 2.80 28.14
C LEU A 5 -18.23 2.22 28.95
N LEU A 6 -19.01 1.30 28.35
CA LEU A 6 -20.07 0.56 29.04
C LEU A 6 -19.57 -0.35 30.16
N SER A 7 -18.30 -0.77 30.16
CA SER A 7 -17.75 -1.61 31.23
C SER A 7 -17.53 -0.84 32.54
N LEU A 8 -17.26 0.47 32.48
CA LEU A 8 -16.95 1.32 33.64
C LEU A 8 -18.07 1.45 34.70
N PRO A 9 -19.36 1.59 34.36
CA PRO A 9 -20.40 1.52 35.38
C PRO A 9 -20.60 0.09 35.92
N PHE A 10 -20.30 -0.94 35.12
CA PHE A 10 -20.46 -2.34 35.51
C PHE A 10 -19.31 -2.88 36.37
N THR A 11 -18.14 -2.22 36.39
CA THR A 11 -17.06 -2.53 37.35
C THR A 11 -17.48 -2.28 38.80
N MET A 12 -18.37 -1.29 39.05
CA MET A 12 -18.96 -1.08 40.38
C MET A 12 -19.88 -2.21 40.82
N ILE A 13 -20.47 -2.94 39.86
CA ILE A 13 -21.43 -4.04 40.10
C ILE A 13 -20.72 -5.42 40.03
N GLY A 14 -19.44 -5.47 39.60
CA GLY A 14 -18.64 -6.70 39.46
C GLY A 14 -18.97 -7.56 38.22
N PHE A 15 -19.67 -6.99 37.24
CA PHE A 15 -20.10 -7.67 36.00
C PHE A 15 -19.23 -7.30 34.77
N ASP A 16 -18.13 -6.58 35.00
CA ASP A 16 -17.17 -6.13 33.99
C ASP A 16 -16.57 -7.27 33.16
N ASN A 17 -16.28 -8.41 33.80
CA ASN A 17 -15.73 -9.59 33.13
C ASN A 17 -16.60 -10.07 31.95
N TYR A 18 -17.93 -10.01 32.06
CA TYR A 18 -18.83 -10.43 30.98
C TYR A 18 -18.76 -9.46 29.78
N ILE A 19 -18.72 -8.15 30.05
CA ILE A 19 -18.63 -7.12 29.01
C ILE A 19 -17.27 -7.17 28.30
N LEU A 20 -16.19 -7.38 29.06
CA LEU A 20 -14.84 -7.53 28.51
C LEU A 20 -14.72 -8.79 27.64
N LYS A 21 -15.31 -9.91 28.05
CA LYS A 21 -15.32 -11.16 27.27
C LYS A 21 -16.14 -11.01 25.98
N LEU A 22 -17.26 -10.29 26.04
CA LEU A 22 -18.05 -9.93 24.87
C LEU A 22 -17.26 -9.04 23.91
N MET A 23 -16.53 -8.05 24.42
CA MET A 23 -15.65 -7.20 23.60
C MET A 23 -14.55 -8.02 22.92
N GLY A 24 -13.91 -8.93 23.65
CA GLY A 24 -12.89 -9.84 23.12
C GLY A 24 -13.42 -10.69 21.96
N PHE A 25 -14.65 -11.21 22.09
CA PHE A 25 -15.30 -11.97 21.01
C PHE A 25 -15.46 -11.14 19.72
N PHE A 26 -15.86 -9.87 19.81
CA PHE A 26 -15.97 -9.01 18.63
C PHE A 26 -14.61 -8.68 18.02
N ILE A 27 -13.60 -8.44 18.85
CA ILE A 27 -12.24 -8.20 18.39
C ILE A 27 -11.71 -9.44 17.65
N ASP A 28 -11.93 -10.64 18.19
CA ASP A 28 -11.55 -11.89 17.54
C ASP A 28 -12.20 -12.07 16.18
N ILE A 29 -13.48 -11.70 16.03
CA ILE A 29 -14.17 -11.72 14.73
C ILE A 29 -13.47 -10.78 13.74
N ILE A 30 -13.14 -9.56 14.15
CA ILE A 30 -12.47 -8.57 13.29
C ILE A 30 -11.08 -9.07 12.88
N ILE A 31 -10.30 -9.61 13.84
CA ILE A 31 -8.96 -10.15 13.59
C ILE A 31 -9.04 -11.36 12.64
N LYS A 32 -9.94 -12.30 12.89
CA LYS A 32 -10.12 -13.48 12.02
C LYS A 32 -10.55 -13.10 10.61
N SER A 33 -11.45 -12.13 10.50
CA SER A 33 -11.89 -11.62 9.19
C SER A 33 -10.73 -10.96 8.44
N SER A 34 -9.96 -10.09 9.11
CA SER A 34 -8.78 -9.45 8.53
C SER A 34 -7.73 -10.48 8.09
N ALA A 35 -7.44 -11.47 8.94
CA ALA A 35 -6.51 -12.56 8.63
C ALA A 35 -6.97 -13.39 7.43
N TYR A 36 -8.28 -13.67 7.33
CA TYR A 36 -8.86 -14.35 6.17
C TYR A 36 -8.65 -13.55 4.88
N PHE A 37 -8.96 -12.25 4.86
CA PHE A 37 -8.76 -11.42 3.67
C PHE A 37 -7.28 -11.28 3.30
N ASN A 38 -6.38 -11.15 4.27
CA ASN A 38 -4.93 -11.12 4.03
C ASN A 38 -4.37 -12.44 3.50
N SER A 39 -5.02 -13.58 3.79
CA SER A 39 -4.57 -14.89 3.31
C SER A 39 -4.87 -15.15 1.82
N LEU A 40 -5.69 -14.31 1.18
CA LEU A 40 -6.04 -14.47 -0.22
C LEU A 40 -4.83 -14.16 -1.12
N PRO A 41 -4.56 -14.97 -2.17
CA PRO A 41 -3.38 -14.84 -3.02
C PRO A 41 -3.32 -13.54 -3.85
N ALA A 42 -4.41 -12.76 -3.86
CA ALA A 42 -4.52 -11.46 -4.52
C ALA A 42 -4.88 -10.32 -3.55
N ALA A 43 -4.68 -10.50 -2.24
CA ALA A 43 -5.00 -9.49 -1.22
C ALA A 43 -4.22 -8.18 -1.42
N VAL A 44 -3.00 -8.28 -1.96
CA VAL A 44 -2.14 -7.13 -2.25
C VAL A 44 -1.74 -7.18 -3.72
N TRP A 45 -2.16 -6.16 -4.47
CA TRP A 45 -1.64 -5.88 -5.79
C TRP A 45 -0.66 -4.73 -5.71
N TYR A 46 0.58 -5.00 -6.09
CA TYR A 46 1.65 -4.01 -6.13
C TYR A 46 1.53 -3.19 -7.42
N PHE A 47 0.58 -2.25 -7.43
CA PHE A 47 0.63 -1.16 -8.37
C PHE A 47 1.76 -0.22 -7.94
N GLY A 48 2.64 0.14 -8.88
CA GLY A 48 3.70 1.11 -8.62
C GLY A 48 3.14 2.51 -8.32
N TYR A 49 3.94 3.55 -8.54
CA TYR A 49 3.53 4.92 -8.28
C TYR A 49 2.16 5.29 -8.89
N ILE A 50 1.21 5.68 -8.03
CA ILE A 50 -0.10 6.19 -8.42
C ILE A 50 0.04 7.69 -8.60
N THR A 51 -0.20 8.17 -9.82
CA THR A 51 -0.20 9.60 -10.11
C THR A 51 -1.37 10.32 -9.46
N ASN A 52 -1.14 11.56 -8.99
CA ASN A 52 -2.18 12.42 -8.42
C ASN A 52 -3.37 12.63 -9.37
N PHE A 53 -3.12 12.63 -10.68
CA PHE A 53 -4.18 12.74 -11.68
C PHE A 53 -5.08 11.49 -11.71
N SER A 54 -4.48 10.30 -11.64
CA SER A 54 -5.22 9.03 -11.65
C SER A 54 -6.14 8.92 -10.44
N ILE A 55 -5.65 9.26 -9.24
CA ILE A 55 -6.47 9.21 -8.01
C ILE A 55 -7.62 10.22 -8.04
N LEU A 56 -7.39 11.43 -8.59
CA LEU A 56 -8.42 12.45 -8.73
C LEU A 56 -9.52 11.98 -9.69
N LEU A 57 -9.14 11.39 -10.82
CA LEU A 57 -10.07 10.86 -11.82
C LEU A 57 -10.90 9.69 -11.25
N PHE A 58 -10.25 8.81 -10.47
CA PHE A 58 -10.94 7.70 -9.79
C PHE A 58 -11.98 8.22 -8.80
N LEU A 59 -11.59 9.16 -7.94
CA LEU A 59 -12.49 9.79 -6.96
C LEU A 59 -13.66 10.46 -7.65
N PHE A 60 -13.42 11.17 -8.74
CA PHE A 60 -14.48 11.81 -9.51
C PHE A 60 -15.48 10.78 -10.06
N GLY A 61 -15.00 9.68 -10.64
CA GLY A 61 -15.84 8.58 -11.11
C GLY A 61 -16.63 7.91 -9.97
N PHE A 62 -16.01 7.73 -8.81
CA PHE A 62 -16.67 7.17 -7.63
C PHE A 62 -17.77 8.09 -7.08
N VAL A 63 -17.49 9.38 -6.94
CA VAL A 63 -18.46 10.40 -6.51
C VAL A 63 -19.61 10.49 -7.50
N TRP A 64 -19.34 10.43 -8.81
CA TRP A 64 -20.37 10.38 -9.84
C TRP A 64 -21.31 9.20 -9.64
N ILE A 65 -20.77 8.01 -9.36
CA ILE A 65 -21.59 6.82 -9.10
C ILE A 65 -22.51 7.02 -7.88
N CYS A 66 -22.00 7.66 -6.83
CA CYS A 66 -22.75 7.89 -5.58
C CYS A 66 -23.85 8.95 -5.72
N ILE A 67 -23.66 9.98 -6.55
CA ILE A 67 -24.63 11.07 -6.71
C ILE A 67 -25.83 10.64 -7.56
N TRP A 68 -25.60 9.88 -8.64
CA TRP A 68 -26.65 9.59 -9.62
C TRP A 68 -27.33 8.24 -9.36
N LYS A 69 -28.67 8.23 -9.21
CA LYS A 69 -29.48 7.00 -9.08
C LYS A 69 -29.87 6.34 -10.41
N THR A 70 -29.83 7.07 -11.52
CA THR A 70 -30.31 6.62 -12.85
C THR A 70 -29.18 5.96 -13.66
N SER A 71 -29.47 5.34 -14.82
CA SER A 71 -28.48 4.68 -15.71
C SER A 71 -27.27 5.53 -16.09
N TRP A 72 -27.33 6.86 -15.96
CA TRP A 72 -26.17 7.76 -16.09
C TRP A 72 -25.04 7.50 -15.09
N ARG A 73 -25.31 6.70 -14.05
CA ARG A 73 -24.31 6.17 -13.13
C ARG A 73 -23.21 5.36 -13.84
N LEU A 74 -23.54 4.69 -14.96
CA LEU A 74 -22.59 3.88 -15.74
C LEU A 74 -21.42 4.71 -16.30
N LEU A 75 -21.62 6.01 -16.55
CA LEU A 75 -20.54 6.90 -16.97
C LEU A 75 -19.44 7.01 -15.90
N GLY A 76 -19.82 7.00 -14.62
CA GLY A 76 -18.84 7.00 -13.53
C GLY A 76 -17.97 5.74 -13.54
N LEU A 77 -18.55 4.60 -13.92
CA LEU A 77 -17.82 3.33 -14.05
C LEU A 77 -16.83 3.38 -15.23
N ALA A 78 -17.22 4.00 -16.34
CA ALA A 78 -16.31 4.26 -17.46
C ALA A 78 -15.14 5.17 -17.05
N ILE A 79 -15.40 6.24 -16.29
CA ILE A 79 -14.36 7.15 -15.77
C ILE A 79 -13.39 6.41 -14.84
N MET A 80 -13.91 5.55 -13.95
CA MET A 80 -13.07 4.72 -13.08
C MET A 80 -12.21 3.75 -13.89
N ALA A 81 -12.75 3.11 -14.93
CA ALA A 81 -12.00 2.23 -15.82
C ALA A 81 -10.86 2.97 -16.54
N ILE A 82 -11.11 4.20 -17.00
CA ILE A 82 -10.08 5.06 -17.60
C ILE A 82 -8.98 5.38 -16.59
N SER A 83 -9.33 5.70 -15.34
CA SER A 83 -8.34 5.93 -14.28
C SER A 83 -7.42 4.73 -14.06
N PHE A 84 -7.95 3.50 -14.08
CA PHE A 84 -7.10 2.30 -14.00
C PHE A 84 -6.09 2.18 -15.15
N ILE A 85 -6.48 2.57 -16.37
CA ILE A 85 -5.56 2.59 -17.52
C ILE A 85 -4.43 3.61 -17.28
N PHE A 86 -4.75 4.81 -16.80
CA PHE A 86 -3.75 5.83 -16.47
C PHE A 86 -2.81 5.40 -15.33
N MET A 87 -3.33 4.67 -14.35
CA MET A 87 -2.53 4.11 -13.25
C MET A 87 -1.54 3.05 -13.76
N PHE A 88 -1.94 2.24 -14.75
CA PHE A 88 -1.06 1.25 -15.37
C PHE A 88 0.05 1.87 -16.22
N TYR A 89 -0.22 3.01 -16.88
CA TYR A 89 0.74 3.75 -17.69
C TYR A 89 1.59 4.77 -16.90
N SER A 90 1.43 4.85 -15.57
CA SER A 90 2.13 5.85 -14.78
C SER A 90 3.65 5.64 -14.81
N PRO A 91 4.44 6.72 -15.01
CA PRO A 91 5.88 6.62 -15.21
C PRO A 91 6.54 6.10 -13.94
N LYS A 92 7.35 5.04 -14.11
CA LYS A 92 8.18 4.51 -13.04
C LYS A 92 9.44 5.37 -12.91
N PRO A 93 9.85 5.74 -11.70
CA PRO A 93 11.13 6.45 -11.47
C PRO A 93 12.30 5.68 -12.12
N GLU A 94 13.25 6.40 -12.70
CA GLU A 94 14.46 5.78 -13.28
C GLU A 94 15.59 5.70 -12.25
N LEU A 95 15.62 6.63 -11.29
CA LEU A 95 16.63 6.70 -10.24
C LEU A 95 16.02 7.24 -8.94
N ILE A 96 16.35 6.59 -7.83
CA ILE A 96 16.01 7.01 -6.47
C ILE A 96 17.33 7.17 -5.71
N PHE A 97 17.54 8.33 -5.09
CA PHE A 97 18.72 8.60 -4.28
C PHE A 97 18.30 8.97 -2.87
N ASP A 98 18.90 8.32 -1.87
CA ASP A 98 18.76 8.69 -0.46
C ASP A 98 20.13 9.05 0.12
N ALA A 99 20.29 10.34 0.37
CA ALA A 99 21.52 10.94 0.88
C ALA A 99 21.84 10.51 2.32
N ASN A 100 20.83 10.14 3.12
CA ASN A 100 21.04 9.80 4.53
C ASN A 100 21.64 8.40 4.72
N HIS A 101 21.34 7.49 3.80
CA HIS A 101 21.80 6.10 3.89
C HIS A 101 22.75 5.71 2.76
N MET A 102 23.21 6.69 1.96
CA MET A 102 24.04 6.48 0.78
C MET A 102 23.50 5.35 -0.12
N ALA A 103 22.17 5.28 -0.27
CA ALA A 103 21.50 4.23 -1.01
C ALA A 103 21.05 4.77 -2.37
N VAL A 104 21.31 4.00 -3.43
CA VAL A 104 20.93 4.35 -4.80
C VAL A 104 20.08 3.23 -5.39
N GLY A 105 18.83 3.53 -5.73
CA GLY A 105 17.95 2.66 -6.49
C GLY A 105 18.02 3.01 -7.97
N VAL A 106 18.47 2.09 -8.81
CA VAL A 106 18.51 2.27 -10.27
C VAL A 106 17.55 1.29 -10.91
N LYS A 107 16.79 1.80 -11.88
CA LYS A 107 15.93 0.96 -12.73
C LYS A 107 16.79 0.24 -13.75
N ASP A 108 16.84 -1.09 -13.67
CA ASP A 108 17.55 -1.95 -14.62
C ASP A 108 16.82 -2.00 -15.97
N ARG A 109 17.52 -2.49 -17.02
CA ARG A 109 17.01 -2.67 -18.39
C ARG A 109 15.75 -3.53 -18.45
N GLU A 110 15.52 -4.38 -17.45
CA GLU A 110 14.30 -5.18 -17.29
C GLU A 110 13.14 -4.48 -16.55
N ASN A 111 13.19 -3.15 -16.35
CA ASN A 111 12.23 -2.38 -15.54
C ASN A 111 12.16 -2.82 -14.06
N LYS A 112 13.22 -3.46 -13.54
CA LYS A 112 13.31 -3.89 -12.12
C LYS A 112 14.12 -2.90 -11.30
N LEU A 113 13.76 -2.72 -10.02
CA LEU A 113 14.54 -1.90 -9.11
C LEU A 113 15.76 -2.71 -8.62
N VAL A 114 16.96 -2.23 -8.91
CA VAL A 114 18.19 -2.70 -8.29
C VAL A 114 18.64 -1.66 -7.29
N THR A 115 18.86 -2.07 -6.04
CA THR A 115 19.26 -1.17 -4.95
C THR A 115 20.71 -1.40 -4.57
N TYR A 116 21.52 -0.35 -4.64
CA TYR A 116 22.91 -0.32 -4.21
C TYR A 116 22.98 0.37 -2.86
N ALA A 117 23.29 -0.38 -1.81
CA ALA A 117 23.42 0.14 -0.44
C ALA A 117 24.28 -0.79 0.41
N ASP A 118 25.17 -0.20 1.23
CA ASP A 118 25.94 -0.96 2.23
C ASP A 118 25.08 -1.31 3.46
N LYS A 119 24.28 -0.35 3.94
CA LYS A 119 23.36 -0.53 5.05
C LYS A 119 22.06 0.22 4.76
N MET A 120 21.00 -0.53 4.48
CA MET A 120 19.67 0.01 4.25
C MET A 120 18.69 -0.56 5.27
N PRO A 121 17.96 0.27 6.03
CA PRO A 121 16.89 -0.20 6.91
C PRO A 121 15.85 -1.01 6.13
N ALA A 122 15.34 -2.09 6.74
CA ALA A 122 14.33 -2.96 6.10
C ALA A 122 13.10 -2.16 5.65
N PHE A 123 12.68 -1.16 6.42
CA PHE A 123 11.57 -0.27 6.07
C PHE A 123 11.82 0.50 4.76
N ASN A 124 12.97 1.14 4.60
CA ASN A 124 13.29 1.88 3.37
C ASN A 124 13.35 0.94 2.17
N ARG A 125 13.88 -0.28 2.34
CA ARG A 125 13.89 -1.30 1.29
C ARG A 125 12.48 -1.63 0.85
N THR A 126 11.60 -1.99 1.78
CA THR A 126 10.20 -2.33 1.49
C THR A 126 9.45 -1.15 0.89
N TYR A 127 9.75 0.08 1.32
CA TYR A 127 9.14 1.28 0.75
C TYR A 127 9.51 1.45 -0.73
N TRP A 128 10.79 1.27 -1.09
CA TRP A 128 11.23 1.42 -2.49
C TRP A 128 10.73 0.27 -3.38
N THR A 129 10.75 -0.97 -2.87
CA THR A 129 10.22 -2.13 -3.63
C THR A 129 8.74 -1.95 -3.90
N ASN A 130 7.97 -1.53 -2.90
CA ASN A 130 6.54 -1.26 -3.06
C ASN A 130 6.28 -0.14 -4.06
N TRP A 131 7.05 0.95 -4.01
CA TRP A 131 6.89 2.08 -4.93
C TRP A 131 7.16 1.70 -6.39
N PHE A 132 8.06 0.73 -6.62
CA PHE A 132 8.33 0.14 -7.92
C PHE A 132 7.37 -1.00 -8.31
N GLY A 133 6.45 -1.39 -7.43
CA GLY A 133 5.51 -2.47 -7.67
C GLY A 133 6.13 -3.88 -7.56
N GLN A 134 7.21 -4.04 -6.78
CA GLN A 134 7.94 -5.30 -6.62
C GLN A 134 7.83 -5.84 -5.19
N LYS A 135 7.79 -7.17 -5.07
CA LYS A 135 7.74 -7.86 -3.79
C LYS A 135 9.10 -7.82 -3.06
N ASP A 136 10.19 -7.88 -3.81
CA ASP A 136 11.56 -7.81 -3.31
C ASP A 136 12.47 -7.16 -4.35
N SER A 137 13.53 -6.48 -3.90
CA SER A 137 14.63 -6.00 -4.74
C SER A 137 15.93 -6.70 -4.38
N MET A 138 16.75 -6.94 -5.40
CA MET A 138 18.12 -7.38 -5.23
C MET A 138 18.96 -6.23 -4.66
N VAL A 139 19.72 -6.51 -3.60
CA VAL A 139 20.56 -5.51 -2.93
C VAL A 139 22.01 -5.86 -3.14
N LEU A 140 22.75 -4.92 -3.72
CA LEU A 140 24.14 -5.07 -4.07
C LEU A 140 25.00 -4.13 -3.19
N PRO A 141 26.17 -4.60 -2.70
CA PRO A 141 27.08 -3.76 -1.93
C PRO A 141 27.65 -2.64 -2.82
N LEU A 142 27.86 -1.46 -2.22
CA LEU A 142 28.30 -0.26 -2.94
C LEU A 142 29.76 -0.39 -3.40
N GLU A 143 30.62 -0.98 -2.58
CA GLU A 143 32.08 -0.98 -2.74
C GLU A 143 32.57 -1.56 -4.09
N ASN A 144 31.83 -2.53 -4.66
CA ASN A 144 32.21 -3.20 -5.91
C ASN A 144 31.45 -2.72 -7.16
N ASN A 145 30.43 -1.86 -7.02
CA ASN A 145 29.48 -1.55 -8.11
C ASN A 145 29.38 -0.06 -8.47
N ILE A 146 30.20 0.80 -7.86
CA ILE A 146 30.26 2.25 -8.20
C ILE A 146 30.75 2.50 -9.65
N PHE A 147 31.29 1.49 -10.34
CA PHE A 147 31.84 1.59 -11.70
C PHE A 147 30.81 1.57 -12.86
N LEU A 148 29.51 1.71 -12.60
CA LEU A 148 28.47 1.64 -13.63
C LEU A 148 28.38 2.85 -14.59
N THR A 149 29.46 3.64 -14.75
CA THR A 149 29.58 4.64 -15.83
C THR A 149 30.90 4.63 -16.60
N HIS A 150 31.71 3.56 -16.50
CA HIS A 150 32.89 3.37 -17.38
C HIS A 150 32.67 2.35 -18.50
N TYR A 151 31.60 2.53 -19.28
CA TYR A 151 31.47 2.04 -20.66
C TYR A 151 30.58 3.08 -21.38
N GLY A 152 31.05 3.87 -22.34
CA GLY A 152 31.71 3.46 -23.56
C GLY A 152 30.65 3.41 -24.65
#